data_AF-A0AAV3WHZ8-F1
#
_entry.id   AF-A0AAV3WHZ8-F1
#
_cell.length_a   1.000
_cell.length_b   1.000
_cell.length_c   1.000
_cell.angle_alpha   90.00
_cell.angle_beta   90.00
_cell.angle_gamma   90.00
#
_symmetry.space_group_name_H-M   'P 1'
#
loop_
_entity.id
_entity.type
_entity.pdbx_description
1 polymer ?
#
loop_
_entity_poly.entity_id
_entity_poly.type
_entity_poly.pdbx_seq_one_letter_code
_entity_poly.pdbx_strand_id
1 'polypeptide(L)'
;MSNKITGLFGHNEKLPEIDPKGIVDISKATIEQYKQLSANLPLNQWVYLENEKQGIYQLQNKSTEGFVLSLRLNCKISSHPPTFELQDAQGKRILYGYDKEAGQIQFLLDNKNYGNPFDPFQRQSLSRFQQQLASAKVIKLFHASKLYRFQNQNAELLSKPVSCRENS
;
A
#
# COMPACT_ATOMS: atom_id res chain seq x y z
N MET A 1 -39.36 28.96 23.90
CA MET A 1 -38.12 28.66 23.14
C MET A 1 -37.07 28.16 24.10
N SER A 2 -36.65 26.90 23.98
CA SER A 2 -35.34 26.46 24.45
C SER A 2 -34.99 25.21 23.64
N ASN A 3 -34.17 25.41 22.61
CA ASN A 3 -33.75 24.36 21.70
C ASN A 3 -32.86 23.38 22.45
N LYS A 4 -33.37 22.18 22.70
CA LYS A 4 -32.54 21.00 22.99
C LYS A 4 -31.86 20.58 21.69
N ILE A 5 -30.65 21.09 21.45
CA ILE A 5 -29.73 20.48 20.48
C ILE A 5 -29.05 19.32 21.20
N THR A 6 -29.78 18.22 21.32
CA THR A 6 -29.24 16.93 21.79
C THR A 6 -28.61 16.24 20.59
N GLY A 7 -27.34 15.88 20.71
CA GLY A 7 -26.48 15.41 19.63
C GLY A 7 -27.08 14.30 18.76
N LEU A 8 -27.22 14.60 17.48
CA LEU A 8 -27.29 13.61 16.40
C LEU A 8 -25.85 13.22 16.01
N PHE A 9 -25.18 12.44 16.85
CA PHE A 9 -24.10 11.56 16.39
C PHE A 9 -24.47 10.13 16.79
N GLY A 10 -25.65 9.72 16.32
CA GLY A 10 -25.95 8.31 16.18
C GLY A 10 -25.11 7.77 15.04
N HIS A 11 -24.23 6.81 15.33
CA HIS A 11 -24.39 5.43 14.91
C HIS A 11 -23.09 4.68 15.18
N ASN A 12 -23.22 3.52 15.83
CA ASN A 12 -22.21 2.48 15.87
C ASN A 12 -21.94 1.96 14.44
N GLU A 13 -21.35 2.78 13.58
CA GLU A 13 -20.93 2.33 12.25
C GLU A 13 -19.60 1.60 12.43
N LYS A 14 -19.69 0.26 12.41
CA LYS A 14 -18.54 -0.62 12.53
C LYS A 14 -17.49 -0.26 11.49
N LEU A 15 -16.22 -0.22 11.92
CA LEU A 15 -15.09 -0.08 11.02
C LEU A 15 -15.12 -1.21 9.98
N PRO A 16 -14.68 -0.96 8.73
CA PRO A 16 -14.47 -2.03 7.76
C PRO A 16 -13.56 -3.10 8.38
N GLU A 17 -14.03 -4.33 8.37
CA GLU A 17 -13.30 -5.47 8.95
C GLU A 17 -12.39 -6.08 7.89
N ILE A 18 -11.17 -6.43 8.29
CA ILE A 18 -10.24 -7.17 7.44
C ILE A 18 -10.65 -8.63 7.49
N ASP A 19 -11.00 -9.19 6.34
CA ASP A 19 -11.38 -10.59 6.26
C ASP A 19 -10.16 -11.51 6.52
N PRO A 20 -10.36 -12.82 6.76
CA PRO A 20 -9.26 -13.75 6.98
C PRO A 20 -8.25 -13.87 5.83
N LYS A 21 -8.56 -13.32 4.65
CA LYS A 21 -7.70 -13.30 3.46
C LYS A 21 -6.99 -11.95 3.31
N GLY A 22 -7.12 -11.03 4.27
CA GLY A 22 -6.50 -9.71 4.21
C GLY A 22 -7.18 -8.73 3.25
N ILE A 23 -8.45 -8.98 2.87
CA ILE A 23 -9.24 -8.13 1.97
C ILE A 23 -10.19 -7.25 2.80
N VAL A 24 -10.35 -6.00 2.38
CA VAL A 24 -11.25 -5.03 3.01
C VAL A 24 -12.09 -4.32 1.96
N ASP A 25 -13.41 -4.48 2.04
CA ASP A 25 -14.35 -3.65 1.28
C ASP A 25 -14.51 -2.29 1.97
N ILE A 26 -14.07 -1.23 1.29
CA ILE A 26 -14.16 0.16 1.74
C ILE A 26 -15.21 0.96 0.95
N SER A 27 -16.09 0.30 0.18
CA SER A 27 -17.11 0.95 -0.66
C SER A 27 -18.18 1.74 0.09
N LYS A 28 -18.32 1.49 1.39
CA LYS A 28 -19.22 2.21 2.32
C LYS A 28 -18.47 2.97 3.40
N ALA A 29 -17.13 2.95 3.39
CA ALA A 29 -16.34 3.59 4.41
C ALA A 29 -16.40 5.12 4.26
N THR A 30 -16.64 5.81 5.37
CA THR A 30 -16.43 7.26 5.46
C THR A 30 -14.93 7.58 5.42
N ILE A 31 -14.59 8.85 5.17
CA ILE A 31 -13.20 9.33 5.21
C ILE A 31 -12.56 9.03 6.58
N GLU A 32 -13.31 9.22 7.67
CA GLU A 32 -12.81 8.97 9.03
C GLU A 32 -12.58 7.48 9.29
N GLN A 33 -13.51 6.62 8.86
CA GLN A 33 -13.31 5.16 8.94
C GLN A 33 -12.12 4.68 8.11
N TYR A 34 -11.89 5.26 6.92
CA TYR A 34 -10.71 4.94 6.12
C TYR A 34 -9.41 5.39 6.79
N LYS A 35 -9.39 6.57 7.44
CA LYS A 35 -8.24 7.02 8.23
C LYS A 35 -7.97 6.09 9.40
N GLN A 36 -9.02 5.70 10.14
CA GLN A 36 -8.90 4.77 11.25
C GLN A 36 -8.43 3.39 10.80
N LEU A 37 -8.93 2.88 9.67
CA LEU A 37 -8.45 1.64 9.07
C LEU A 37 -6.97 1.74 8.69
N SER A 38 -6.57 2.81 8.00
CA SER A 38 -5.17 3.04 7.59
C SER A 38 -4.23 3.13 8.81
N ALA A 39 -4.69 3.77 9.88
CA ALA A 39 -3.96 3.85 11.15
C ALA A 39 -3.84 2.48 11.86
N ASN A 40 -4.79 1.57 11.65
CA ASN A 40 -4.86 0.27 12.32
C ASN A 40 -4.62 -0.92 11.39
N LEU A 41 -3.97 -0.71 10.23
CA LEU A 41 -3.58 -1.81 9.36
C LEU A 41 -2.71 -2.81 10.15
N PRO A 42 -2.96 -4.12 9.98
CA PRO A 42 -2.15 -5.16 10.58
C PRO A 42 -0.71 -5.03 10.10
N LEU A 43 0.22 -5.25 11.03
CA LEU A 43 1.63 -5.09 10.78
C LEU A 43 2.16 -6.28 9.97
N ASN A 44 3.18 -6.03 9.16
CA ASN A 44 4.04 -7.03 8.53
C ASN A 44 3.31 -7.99 7.58
N GLN A 45 2.16 -7.59 7.04
CA GLN A 45 1.40 -8.37 6.07
C GLN A 45 0.77 -7.48 5.02
N TRP A 46 0.49 -8.06 3.86
CA TRP A 46 -0.29 -7.38 2.83
C TRP A 46 -1.76 -7.31 3.22
N VAL A 47 -2.35 -6.16 2.94
CA VAL A 47 -3.78 -5.89 3.03
C VAL A 47 -4.23 -5.30 1.70
N TYR A 48 -5.31 -5.84 1.17
CA TYR A 48 -5.91 -5.41 -0.09
C TYR A 48 -7.21 -4.66 0.20
N LEU A 49 -7.23 -3.37 -0.12
CA LEU A 49 -8.37 -2.47 0.06
C LEU A 49 -9.09 -2.31 -1.27
N GLU A 50 -10.40 -2.50 -1.29
CA GLU A 50 -11.21 -2.38 -2.50
C GLU A 50 -12.43 -1.46 -2.31
N ASN A 51 -12.59 -0.53 -3.23
CA ASN A 51 -13.81 0.22 -3.47
C ASN A 51 -14.23 -0.02 -4.92
N GLU A 52 -15.02 -1.07 -5.14
CA GLU A 52 -15.45 -1.43 -6.50
C GLU A 52 -16.25 -0.30 -7.16
N LYS A 53 -17.08 0.40 -6.39
CA LYS A 53 -17.93 1.50 -6.88
C LYS A 53 -17.12 2.67 -7.45
N GLN A 54 -15.98 2.97 -6.83
CA GLN A 54 -15.09 4.06 -7.25
C GLN A 54 -13.90 3.56 -8.09
N GLY A 55 -13.79 2.26 -8.31
CA GLY A 55 -12.67 1.65 -9.02
C GLY A 55 -11.31 1.83 -8.30
N ILE A 56 -11.32 1.93 -6.97
CA ILE A 56 -10.10 2.10 -6.16
C ILE A 56 -9.70 0.74 -5.60
N TYR A 57 -8.49 0.31 -5.90
CA TYR A 57 -7.93 -0.96 -5.43
C TYR A 57 -6.49 -0.73 -4.99
N GLN A 58 -6.19 -0.99 -3.72
CA GLN A 58 -4.89 -0.68 -3.12
C GLN A 58 -4.33 -1.91 -2.41
N LEU A 59 -3.01 -2.08 -2.49
CA LEU A 59 -2.29 -3.13 -1.80
C LEU A 59 -1.23 -2.50 -0.91
N GLN A 60 -1.36 -2.68 0.41
CA GLN A 60 -0.57 -1.99 1.42
C GLN A 60 0.05 -2.96 2.42
N ASN A 61 1.24 -2.64 2.91
CA ASN A 61 1.93 -3.38 3.96
C ASN A 61 2.51 -2.39 4.97
N LYS A 62 2.07 -2.49 6.23
CA LYS A 62 2.49 -1.62 7.31
C LYS A 62 3.63 -2.26 8.10
N SER A 63 4.76 -1.58 8.22
CA SER A 63 5.88 -2.04 9.07
C SER A 63 5.61 -1.81 10.56
N THR A 64 6.40 -2.46 11.42
CA THR A 64 6.38 -2.23 12.88
C THR A 64 6.78 -0.82 13.28
N GLU A 65 7.49 -0.10 12.42
CA GLU A 65 7.87 1.31 12.63
C GLU A 65 6.81 2.28 12.12
N GLY A 66 5.68 1.78 11.63
CA GLY A 66 4.54 2.58 11.16
C GLY A 66 4.61 3.03 9.70
N PHE A 67 5.72 2.79 8.99
CA PHE A 67 5.79 3.05 7.54
C PHE A 67 4.81 2.16 6.78
N VAL A 68 4.21 2.70 5.72
CA VAL A 68 3.32 1.96 4.82
C VAL A 68 3.95 1.89 3.45
N LEU A 69 4.18 0.65 2.97
CA LEU A 69 4.59 0.38 1.59
C LEU A 69 3.34 0.01 0.80
N SER A 70 3.07 0.77 -0.26
CA SER A 70 2.06 0.45 -1.26
C SER A 70 2.73 -0.06 -2.53
N LEU A 71 2.39 -1.26 -2.98
CA LEU A 71 2.89 -1.81 -4.24
C LEU A 71 1.80 -1.82 -5.29
N ARG A 72 2.10 -1.27 -6.47
CA ARG A 72 1.19 -1.17 -7.60
C ARG A 72 1.76 -2.00 -8.76
N LEU A 73 1.68 -3.33 -8.64
CA LEU A 73 2.35 -4.29 -9.53
C LEU A 73 1.50 -4.70 -10.73
N ASN A 74 0.24 -5.09 -10.49
CA ASN A 74 -0.67 -5.60 -11.51
C ASN A 74 -1.75 -4.55 -11.81
N CYS A 75 -1.43 -3.59 -12.69
CA CYS A 75 -2.33 -2.48 -12.95
C CYS A 75 -3.61 -2.95 -13.67
N LYS A 76 -4.79 -2.59 -13.13
CA LYS A 76 -6.08 -2.86 -13.80
C LYS A 76 -6.17 -2.24 -15.20
N ILE A 77 -5.59 -1.05 -15.35
CA ILE A 77 -5.46 -0.36 -16.64
C ILE A 77 -4.05 -0.64 -17.16
N SER A 78 -3.93 -1.36 -18.26
CA SER A 78 -2.65 -1.84 -18.80
C SER A 78 -1.70 -0.72 -19.27
N SER A 79 -2.24 0.45 -19.60
CA SER A 79 -1.45 1.64 -19.96
C SER A 79 -0.86 2.36 -18.74
N HIS A 80 -1.32 2.05 -17.53
CA HIS A 80 -0.75 2.61 -16.31
C HIS A 80 0.50 1.82 -15.92
N PRO A 81 1.65 2.48 -15.74
CA PRO A 81 2.87 1.77 -15.47
C PRO A 81 2.93 1.36 -13.97
N PRO A 82 3.46 0.17 -13.65
CA PRO A 82 3.61 -0.28 -12.27
C PRO A 82 4.45 0.68 -11.43
N THR A 83 4.17 0.81 -10.14
CA THR A 83 4.92 1.72 -9.27
C THR A 83 4.85 1.29 -7.81
N PHE A 84 5.44 2.07 -6.93
CA PHE A 84 5.27 1.94 -5.50
C PHE A 84 5.17 3.31 -4.84
N GLU A 85 4.72 3.29 -3.59
CA GLU A 85 4.74 4.44 -2.71
C GLU A 85 5.16 4.01 -1.30
N LEU A 86 6.01 4.81 -0.67
CA LEU A 86 6.37 4.68 0.73
C LEU A 86 5.83 5.90 1.49
N GLN A 87 5.09 5.65 2.56
CA GLN A 87 4.55 6.68 3.45
C GLN A 87 5.13 6.54 4.85
N ASP A 88 5.22 7.65 5.59
CA ASP A 88 5.48 7.65 7.02
C ASP A 88 4.23 7.26 7.83
N ALA A 89 4.39 7.19 9.15
CA ALA A 89 3.32 6.81 10.07
C ALA A 89 2.14 7.82 10.10
N GLN A 90 2.34 9.03 9.57
CA GLN A 90 1.33 10.07 9.45
C GLN A 90 0.64 10.06 8.08
N GLY A 91 1.03 9.14 7.19
CA GLY A 91 0.50 9.02 5.83
C GLY A 91 1.13 10.01 4.85
N LYS A 92 2.20 10.73 5.22
CA LYS A 92 2.92 11.60 4.29
C LYS A 92 3.84 10.75 3.41
N ARG A 93 3.77 10.99 2.10
CA ARG A 93 4.64 10.35 1.12
C ARG A 93 6.10 10.71 1.36
N ILE A 94 6.92 9.68 1.52
CA ILE A 94 8.39 9.75 1.60
C ILE A 94 8.98 9.58 0.20
N LEU A 95 8.51 8.57 -0.53
CA LEU A 95 9.08 8.14 -1.80
C LEU A 95 8.01 7.54 -2.71
N TYR A 96 8.20 7.66 -4.02
CA TYR A 96 7.41 6.93 -5.01
C TYR A 96 8.30 6.50 -6.19
N GLY A 97 7.85 5.51 -6.96
CA GLY A 97 8.71 4.81 -7.92
C GLY A 97 9.29 5.65 -9.08
N TYR A 98 8.72 6.83 -9.35
CA TYR A 98 9.14 7.72 -10.44
C TYR A 98 9.74 9.04 -9.95
N ASP A 99 10.13 9.11 -8.68
CA ASP A 99 10.75 10.29 -8.12
C ASP A 99 12.14 10.50 -8.72
N LYS A 100 12.25 11.49 -9.62
CA LYS A 100 13.51 11.84 -10.30
C LYS A 100 14.51 12.49 -9.35
N GLU A 101 14.03 13.10 -8.26
CA GLU A 101 14.84 13.84 -7.30
C GLU A 101 15.25 12.98 -6.08
N ALA A 102 14.64 11.80 -5.91
CA ALA A 102 14.90 10.91 -4.77
C ALA A 102 16.29 10.24 -4.78
N GLY A 103 17.09 10.40 -5.84
CA GLY A 103 18.40 9.76 -5.96
C GLY A 103 18.28 8.22 -6.00
N GLN A 104 19.25 7.53 -5.38
CA GLN A 104 19.32 6.07 -5.46
C GLN A 104 18.25 5.40 -4.58
N ILE A 105 17.48 4.52 -5.20
CA ILE A 105 16.49 3.65 -4.56
C ILE A 105 16.94 2.20 -4.74
N GLN A 106 16.93 1.42 -3.66
CA GLN A 106 17.29 0.00 -3.70
C GLN A 106 16.26 -0.85 -2.98
N PHE A 107 15.65 -1.79 -3.69
CA PHE A 107 14.87 -2.87 -3.10
C PHE A 107 15.76 -4.07 -2.82
N LEU A 108 15.64 -4.63 -1.62
CA LEU A 108 16.27 -5.89 -1.26
C LEU A 108 15.21 -6.90 -0.84
N LEU A 109 15.24 -8.07 -1.45
CA LEU A 109 14.39 -9.21 -1.08
C LEU A 109 15.29 -10.27 -0.46
N ASP A 110 15.04 -10.62 0.81
CA ASP A 110 15.88 -11.55 1.57
C ASP A 110 17.39 -11.23 1.45
N ASN A 111 17.71 -9.93 1.56
CA ASN A 111 19.05 -9.32 1.41
C ASN A 111 19.66 -9.33 0.00
N LYS A 112 18.98 -9.87 -1.01
CA LYS A 112 19.41 -9.75 -2.41
C LYS A 112 18.94 -8.41 -2.99
N ASN A 113 19.85 -7.63 -3.54
CA ASN A 113 19.58 -6.30 -4.11
C ASN A 113 19.04 -6.38 -5.55
N TYR A 114 17.96 -5.64 -5.83
CA TYR A 114 17.29 -5.52 -7.12
C TYR A 114 17.33 -4.09 -7.69
N GLY A 115 18.03 -3.15 -7.04
CA GLY A 115 18.04 -1.75 -7.44
C GLY A 115 16.64 -1.12 -7.35
N ASN A 116 16.30 -0.23 -8.28
CA ASN A 116 14.93 0.23 -8.47
C ASN A 116 14.22 -0.62 -9.54
N PRO A 117 13.38 -1.61 -9.16
CA PRO A 117 12.68 -2.43 -10.13
C PRO A 117 11.59 -1.67 -10.90
N PHE A 118 11.26 -0.45 -10.47
CA PHE A 118 10.26 0.42 -11.11
C PHE A 118 10.86 1.45 -12.06
N ASP A 119 12.18 1.40 -12.30
CA ASP A 119 12.83 2.23 -13.30
C ASP A 119 12.24 1.92 -14.70
N PRO A 120 11.62 2.90 -15.39
CA PRO A 120 10.98 2.67 -16.68
C PRO A 120 11.97 2.25 -17.78
N PHE A 121 13.26 2.50 -17.59
CA PHE A 121 14.32 2.12 -18.52
C PHE A 121 14.82 0.68 -18.31
N GLN A 122 14.41 -0.02 -17.24
CA GLN A 122 14.89 -1.36 -16.89
C GLN A 122 13.77 -2.40 -16.72
N ARG A 123 12.87 -2.53 -17.71
CA ARG A 123 11.65 -3.37 -17.61
C ARG A 123 11.89 -4.85 -17.22
N GLN A 124 13.00 -5.46 -17.64
CA GLN A 124 13.33 -6.84 -17.25
C GLN A 124 13.57 -6.98 -15.74
N SER A 125 13.98 -5.90 -15.07
CA SER A 125 14.18 -5.83 -13.62
C SER A 125 12.86 -6.07 -12.87
N LEU A 126 11.76 -5.46 -13.35
CA LEU A 126 10.45 -5.58 -12.70
C LEU A 126 9.92 -7.00 -12.69
N SER A 127 9.96 -7.69 -13.84
CA SER A 127 9.48 -9.07 -13.96
C SER A 127 10.21 -10.02 -13.01
N ARG A 128 11.55 -9.92 -12.97
CA ARG A 128 12.38 -10.72 -12.06
C ARG A 128 12.09 -10.39 -10.60
N PHE A 129 11.91 -9.11 -10.28
CA PHE A 129 11.57 -8.65 -8.95
C PHE A 129 10.22 -9.22 -8.49
N GLN A 130 9.16 -9.14 -9.32
CA GLN A 130 7.83 -9.66 -9.00
C GLN A 130 7.85 -11.17 -8.69
N GLN A 131 8.55 -11.95 -9.52
CA GLN A 131 8.70 -13.39 -9.29
C GLN A 131 9.34 -13.71 -7.95
N GLN A 132 10.40 -12.96 -7.58
CA GLN A 132 11.14 -13.19 -6.35
C GLN A 132 10.39 -12.65 -5.12
N LEU A 133 9.66 -11.56 -5.29
CA LEU A 133 8.84 -10.94 -4.25
C LEU A 133 7.75 -11.89 -3.75
N ALA A 134 7.13 -12.68 -4.63
CA ALA A 134 6.08 -13.62 -4.25
C ALA A 134 6.54 -14.69 -3.23
N SER A 135 7.83 -15.04 -3.24
CA SER A 135 8.42 -16.05 -2.34
C SER A 135 9.30 -15.46 -1.23
N ALA A 136 9.60 -14.16 -1.28
CA ALA A 136 10.50 -13.53 -0.32
C ALA A 136 9.87 -13.51 1.08
N LYS A 137 10.69 -13.57 2.13
CA LYS A 137 10.21 -13.45 3.51
C LYS A 137 10.25 -12.00 4.00
N VAL A 138 11.31 -11.29 3.61
CA VAL A 138 11.58 -9.92 4.05
C VAL A 138 11.79 -9.02 2.84
N ILE A 139 11.09 -7.89 2.87
CA ILE A 139 11.27 -6.80 1.91
C ILE A 139 12.01 -5.68 2.64
N LYS A 140 13.04 -5.14 2.01
CA LYS A 140 13.70 -3.93 2.46
C LYS A 140 13.74 -2.91 1.33
N LEU A 141 13.60 -1.65 1.70
CA LEU A 141 13.76 -0.51 0.82
C LEU A 141 14.84 0.37 1.43
N PHE A 142 15.93 0.60 0.71
CA PHE A 142 17.00 1.49 1.12
C PHE A 142 16.96 2.77 0.29
N HIS A 143 16.89 3.90 0.98
CA HIS A 143 16.85 5.23 0.39
C HIS A 143 17.33 6.27 1.41
N ALA A 144 18.13 7.26 0.96
CA ALA A 144 18.64 8.36 1.78
C ALA A 144 19.27 7.90 3.12
N SER A 145 20.15 6.89 3.06
CA SER A 145 20.81 6.28 4.23
C SER A 145 19.87 5.64 5.26
N LYS A 146 18.60 5.43 4.91
CA LYS A 146 17.60 4.77 5.75
C LYS A 146 17.15 3.46 5.13
N LEU A 147 17.03 2.44 5.97
CA LEU A 147 16.56 1.11 5.60
C LEU A 147 15.17 0.87 6.19
N TYR A 148 14.16 0.80 5.33
CA TYR A 148 12.79 0.46 5.70
C TYR A 148 12.59 -1.05 5.56
N ARG A 149 11.97 -1.71 6.55
CA ARG A 149 11.82 -3.17 6.59
C ARG A 149 10.36 -3.59 6.75
N PHE A 150 9.95 -4.56 5.95
CA PHE A 150 8.62 -5.16 5.96
C PHE A 150 8.75 -6.69 5.95
N GLN A 151 7.85 -7.41 6.64
CA GLN A 151 7.66 -8.84 6.34
C GLN A 151 6.66 -8.99 5.21
N ASN A 152 6.75 -10.12 4.50
CA ASN A 152 5.95 -10.40 3.32
C ASN A 152 4.85 -11.44 3.59
N GLN A 153 4.11 -11.29 4.69
CA GLN A 153 2.98 -12.19 4.97
C GLN A 153 1.80 -11.86 4.04
N ASN A 154 0.95 -12.85 3.77
CA ASN A 154 -0.13 -12.80 2.77
C ASN A 154 0.37 -12.45 1.35
N ALA A 155 1.51 -13.01 0.96
CA ALA A 155 2.16 -12.74 -0.34
C ALA A 155 1.27 -13.11 -1.54
N GLU A 156 0.28 -13.97 -1.37
CA GLU A 156 -0.73 -14.27 -2.39
C GLU A 156 -1.52 -13.04 -2.85
N LEU A 157 -1.64 -12.00 -2.00
CA LEU A 157 -2.30 -10.76 -2.38
C LEU A 157 -1.48 -9.93 -3.38
N LEU A 158 -0.18 -10.20 -3.55
CA LEU A 158 0.67 -9.52 -4.53
C LEU A 158 0.26 -9.76 -5.99
N SER A 159 -0.54 -10.80 -6.26
CA SER A 159 -1.10 -11.06 -7.59
C SER A 159 -2.42 -10.32 -7.85
N LYS A 160 -2.99 -9.64 -6.84
CA LYS A 160 -4.25 -8.91 -7.01
C LYS A 160 -4.06 -7.71 -7.94
N PRO A 161 -5.07 -7.41 -8.76
CA PRO A 161 -5.03 -6.24 -9.62
C PRO A 161 -5.29 -4.96 -8.81
N VAL A 162 -4.56 -3.88 -9.09
CA VAL A 162 -4.57 -2.63 -8.31
C VAL A 162 -4.76 -1.40 -9.21
N SER A 163 -5.18 -0.29 -8.60
CA SER A 163 -5.24 1.03 -9.24
C SER A 163 -3.85 1.67 -9.21
N CYS A 164 -3.21 1.77 -10.39
CA CYS A 164 -1.82 2.24 -10.49
C CYS A 164 -1.65 3.77 -10.58
N ARG A 165 -2.72 4.50 -10.91
CA ARG A 165 -2.79 5.96 -10.80
C ARG A 165 -3.84 6.32 -9.76
N GLU A 166 -3.62 7.44 -9.09
CA GLU A 166 -4.68 8.11 -8.36
C GLU A 166 -5.71 8.58 -9.40
N ASN A 167 -6.99 8.26 -9.15
CA ASN A 167 -8.06 8.86 -9.95
C ASN A 167 -7.99 10.36 -9.67
N SER A 168 -7.59 11.11 -10.69
CA SER A 168 -7.54 12.58 -10.69
C SER A 168 -8.93 13.17 -10.50
#